data_AF-A0A0H3GV92-F1
#
_entry.id   AF-A0A0H3GV92-F1
#
_cell.length_a   1.000
_cell.length_b   1.000
_cell.length_c   1.000
_cell.angle_alpha   90.00
_cell.angle_beta   90.00
_cell.angle_gamma   90.00
#
_symmetry.space_group_name_H-M   'P 1'
#
loop_
_entity.id
_entity.type
_entity.pdbx_description
1 polymer ?
#
loop_
_entity_poly.entity_id
_entity_poly.type
_entity_poly.pdbx_seq_one_letter_code
_entity_poly.pdbx_strand_id
1 'polypeptide(L)'
;MDLKKRFLLKALTANLIVSEALFKNLVWSAEFSVEDRTYLYPEDFGAKGNGLIDDSAALADCLRVSILMKKKVRFKESAKYLCKQTISIVGTIKVNATGATIISNGNFLEVIDGAGSEWVGGLLKAASKPYTITYTQDWSIQREGTLGYGRMPFDNESQRINRDFLDQKIGCALVFRSSNGYALDGVIIKNVTTDYGNIIIAGFKNVIIDSCKIKGGAHMGGCAILNGTRDPILWGYKNRINDFEFARGYGHKISNSIFYQCRNNGLFLSGSENVVIDNCKFIDNGESGFKTAQYVKRSWTNTNCCCKNIKISNCYASGQGYDGFDLQNVFGSGEQVHIPSNILISNCISENNRRTGFISQGGGNFFVECISSNNGSHGLVSKFSRNVKMLRCKSTNNLQFFDGIELGLLGPDCIMEECSVVHNKGNGKYFLITHTINDSSINRKAGYSIRNKVQDHNKCDIDPRVIIIN
;
A
#
# COMPACT_ATOMS: atom_id res chain seq x y z
N MET A 1 -24.28 35.42 42.62
CA MET A 1 -23.71 35.11 41.29
C MET A 1 -22.93 36.33 40.82
N ASP A 2 -21.61 36.20 40.86
CA ASP A 2 -20.63 37.29 40.91
C ASP A 2 -20.60 38.16 39.64
N LEU A 3 -20.42 39.49 39.79
CA LEU A 3 -20.47 40.46 38.68
C LEU A 3 -19.47 40.11 37.55
N LYS A 4 -18.37 39.43 37.90
CA LYS A 4 -17.38 38.91 36.93
C LYS A 4 -17.93 37.82 35.99
N LYS A 5 -18.89 37.00 36.43
CA LYS A 5 -19.52 35.96 35.56
C LYS A 5 -20.50 36.56 34.54
N ARG A 6 -21.10 37.72 34.82
CA ARG A 6 -21.98 38.41 33.84
C ARG A 6 -21.20 39.10 32.72
N PHE A 7 -19.96 39.56 32.98
CA PHE A 7 -19.10 40.15 31.95
C PHE A 7 -18.55 39.10 30.98
N LEU A 8 -18.19 37.91 31.46
CA LEU A 8 -17.72 36.81 30.60
C LEU A 8 -18.81 36.28 29.67
N LEU A 9 -20.07 36.21 30.12
CA LEU A 9 -21.19 35.76 29.27
C LEU A 9 -21.57 36.79 28.19
N LYS A 10 -21.42 38.10 28.47
CA LYS A 10 -21.60 39.18 27.48
C LYS A 10 -20.46 39.25 26.46
N ALA A 11 -19.22 38.96 26.86
CA ALA A 11 -18.08 38.88 25.93
C ALA A 11 -18.18 37.67 24.98
N LEU A 12 -18.69 36.52 25.46
CA LEU A 12 -18.92 35.34 24.61
C LEU A 12 -20.09 35.52 23.64
N THR A 13 -21.17 36.18 24.04
CA THR A 13 -22.31 36.47 23.14
C THR A 13 -22.00 37.58 22.15
N ALA A 14 -21.20 38.59 22.51
CA ALA A 14 -20.72 39.61 21.58
C ALA A 14 -19.80 39.02 20.50
N ASN A 15 -18.93 38.06 20.83
CA ASN A 15 -18.10 37.38 19.83
C ASN A 15 -18.93 36.49 18.87
N LEU A 16 -20.01 35.85 19.34
CA LEU A 16 -20.90 35.09 18.45
C LEU A 16 -21.71 36.01 17.52
N ILE A 17 -22.21 37.15 18.00
CA ILE A 17 -23.01 38.08 17.19
C ILE A 17 -22.14 38.86 16.20
N VAL A 18 -20.90 39.20 16.59
CA VAL A 18 -19.92 39.80 15.66
C VAL A 18 -19.47 38.79 14.61
N SER A 19 -19.43 37.49 14.91
CA SER A 19 -19.13 36.45 13.91
C SER A 19 -20.24 36.29 12.87
N GLU A 20 -21.52 36.39 13.27
CA GLU A 20 -22.65 36.36 12.32
C GLU A 20 -22.75 37.66 11.48
N ALA A 21 -22.43 38.82 12.08
CA ALA A 21 -22.43 40.09 11.35
C ALA A 21 -21.25 40.21 10.38
N LEU A 22 -20.07 39.67 10.72
CA LEU A 22 -18.96 39.53 9.77
C LEU A 22 -19.30 38.51 8.68
N PHE A 23 -19.96 37.40 9.00
CA PHE A 23 -20.39 36.43 7.99
C PHE A 23 -21.47 36.98 7.06
N LYS A 24 -22.36 37.87 7.52
CA LYS A 24 -23.36 38.52 6.67
C LYS A 24 -22.79 39.66 5.83
N ASN A 25 -21.79 40.39 6.34
CA ASN A 25 -21.16 41.49 5.58
C ASN A 25 -20.02 41.04 4.64
N LEU A 26 -19.48 39.83 4.79
CA LEU A 26 -18.63 39.20 3.77
C LEU A 26 -19.43 38.63 2.58
N VAL A 27 -20.76 38.58 2.67
CA VAL A 27 -21.63 38.02 1.61
C VAL A 27 -22.14 39.10 0.64
N TRP A 28 -21.81 40.38 0.85
CA TRP A 28 -22.36 41.50 0.06
C TRP A 28 -21.29 42.49 -0.40
N SER A 29 -20.37 42.06 -1.26
CA SER A 29 -19.69 42.93 -2.24
C SER A 29 -18.82 42.12 -3.19
N ALA A 30 -19.44 41.26 -3.98
CA ALA A 30 -18.78 40.71 -5.15
C ALA A 30 -19.86 40.22 -6.13
N GLU A 31 -20.17 41.05 -7.14
CA GLU A 31 -20.86 40.59 -8.34
C GLU A 31 -19.94 39.61 -9.07
N PHE A 32 -19.96 38.35 -8.62
CA PHE A 32 -19.36 37.24 -9.37
C PHE A 32 -20.47 36.45 -10.05
N SER A 33 -20.20 36.16 -11.32
CA SER A 33 -20.94 35.27 -12.19
C SER A 33 -21.49 34.06 -11.43
N VAL A 34 -22.75 33.73 -11.72
CA VAL A 34 -23.46 32.57 -11.19
C VAL A 34 -22.78 31.29 -11.69
N GLU A 35 -21.67 30.91 -11.07
CA GLU A 35 -21.05 29.60 -11.18
C GLU A 35 -21.41 28.76 -9.95
N ASP A 36 -21.90 27.56 -10.26
CA ASP A 36 -22.40 26.46 -9.43
C ASP A 36 -22.08 26.54 -7.90
N ARG A 37 -23.10 26.88 -7.08
CA ARG A 37 -23.03 27.07 -5.61
C ARG A 37 -22.62 25.84 -4.80
N THR A 38 -22.25 24.73 -5.43
CA THR A 38 -21.94 23.44 -4.80
C THR A 38 -20.49 23.30 -4.33
N TYR A 39 -19.56 24.11 -4.85
CA TYR A 39 -18.13 23.99 -4.55
C TYR A 39 -17.60 25.16 -3.74
N LEU A 40 -16.52 24.90 -2.99
CA LEU A 40 -15.61 25.90 -2.44
C LEU A 40 -14.27 25.78 -3.17
N TYR A 41 -13.62 26.91 -3.45
CA TYR A 41 -12.31 26.95 -4.09
C TYR A 41 -11.26 27.44 -3.09
N PRO A 42 -10.05 26.86 -3.02
CA PRO A 42 -8.99 27.36 -2.16
C PRO A 42 -8.67 28.86 -2.35
N GLU A 43 -8.84 29.37 -3.57
CA GLU A 43 -8.61 30.77 -3.94
C GLU A 43 -9.55 31.74 -3.19
N ASP A 44 -10.78 31.32 -2.90
CA ASP A 44 -11.76 32.12 -2.13
C ASP A 44 -11.28 32.36 -0.69
N PHE A 45 -10.31 31.56 -0.23
CA PHE A 45 -9.68 31.64 1.09
C PHE A 45 -8.26 32.23 1.02
N GLY A 46 -7.87 32.76 -0.14
CA GLY A 46 -6.60 33.47 -0.34
C GLY A 46 -5.47 32.64 -0.94
N ALA A 47 -5.70 31.38 -1.31
CA ALA A 47 -4.69 30.56 -1.99
C ALA A 47 -4.29 31.20 -3.32
N LYS A 48 -3.00 31.17 -3.65
CA LYS A 48 -2.43 31.73 -4.87
C LYS A 48 -2.33 30.69 -5.97
N GLY A 49 -2.08 29.42 -5.64
CA GLY A 49 -2.02 28.34 -6.62
C GLY A 49 -0.93 28.53 -7.69
N ASN A 50 0.16 29.22 -7.34
CA ASN A 50 1.27 29.54 -8.26
C ASN A 50 2.54 28.69 -8.04
N GLY A 51 2.56 27.86 -7.00
CA GLY A 51 3.65 26.94 -6.65
C GLY A 51 4.82 27.61 -5.93
N LEU A 52 4.70 28.88 -5.56
CA LEU A 52 5.77 29.68 -4.95
C LEU A 52 5.40 30.14 -3.54
N ILE A 53 4.15 30.55 -3.36
CA ILE A 53 3.62 31.06 -2.08
C ILE A 53 3.03 29.88 -1.30
N ASP A 54 3.24 29.88 0.01
CA ASP A 54 2.69 28.86 0.90
C ASP A 54 1.18 29.04 1.02
N ASP A 55 0.43 28.10 0.45
CA ASP A 55 -1.02 28.07 0.41
C ASP A 55 -1.62 27.26 1.58
N SER A 56 -0.79 26.71 2.48
CA SER A 56 -1.22 25.83 3.59
C SER A 56 -2.38 26.40 4.41
N ALA A 57 -2.35 27.69 4.78
CA ALA A 57 -3.39 28.32 5.59
C ALA A 57 -4.72 28.42 4.84
N ALA A 58 -4.69 28.90 3.59
CA ALA A 58 -5.89 29.04 2.76
C ALA A 58 -6.55 27.69 2.47
N LEU A 59 -5.75 26.66 2.17
CA LEU A 59 -6.28 25.31 1.97
C LEU A 59 -6.90 24.75 3.26
N ALA A 60 -6.25 24.96 4.42
CA ALA A 60 -6.79 24.51 5.69
C ALA A 60 -8.15 25.15 6.00
N ASP A 61 -8.30 26.45 5.75
CA ASP A 61 -9.55 27.17 5.99
C ASP A 61 -10.64 26.75 5.02
N CYS A 62 -10.33 26.61 3.72
CA CYS A 62 -11.24 26.09 2.72
C CYS A 62 -11.78 24.70 3.11
N LEU A 63 -10.89 23.78 3.52
CA LEU A 63 -11.25 22.44 3.94
C LEU A 63 -12.12 22.45 5.21
N ARG A 64 -11.78 23.25 6.23
CA ARG A 64 -12.59 23.40 7.45
C ARG A 64 -14.00 23.91 7.15
N VAL A 65 -14.11 24.94 6.31
CA VAL A 65 -15.41 25.49 5.91
C VAL A 65 -16.20 24.49 5.07
N SER A 66 -15.53 23.68 4.23
CA SER A 66 -16.19 22.61 3.48
C SER A 66 -16.88 21.59 4.39
N ILE A 67 -16.25 21.23 5.51
CA ILE A 67 -16.81 20.31 6.50
C ILE A 67 -18.02 20.95 7.19
N LEU A 68 -17.87 22.18 7.69
CA LEU A 68 -18.93 22.91 8.38
C LEU A 68 -20.17 23.11 7.50
N MET A 69 -19.96 23.45 6.23
CA MET A 69 -21.03 23.72 5.26
C MET A 69 -21.48 22.48 4.48
N LYS A 70 -20.84 21.32 4.70
CA LYS A 70 -21.05 20.07 3.95
C LYS A 70 -20.93 20.27 2.42
N LYS A 71 -19.99 21.12 2.01
CA LYS A 71 -19.69 21.41 0.60
C LYS A 71 -18.53 20.59 0.09
N LYS A 72 -18.40 20.51 -1.24
CA LYS A 72 -17.25 19.90 -1.90
C LYS A 72 -16.17 20.96 -2.13
N VAL A 73 -14.89 20.57 -2.08
CA VAL A 73 -13.78 21.44 -2.47
C VAL A 73 -13.38 21.11 -3.91
N ARG A 74 -13.17 22.14 -4.72
CA ARG A 74 -12.64 21.99 -6.09
C ARG A 74 -11.36 22.81 -6.21
N PHE A 75 -10.27 22.14 -6.56
CA PHE A 75 -9.02 22.82 -6.86
C PHE A 75 -9.09 23.32 -8.30
N LYS A 76 -8.50 24.49 -8.55
CA LYS A 76 -8.45 25.07 -9.89
C LYS A 76 -7.53 24.24 -10.79
N GLU A 77 -7.99 23.95 -12.00
CA GLU A 77 -7.17 23.25 -13.00
C GLU A 77 -5.90 24.06 -13.32
N SER A 78 -4.78 23.36 -13.52
CA SER A 78 -3.45 23.94 -13.75
C SER A 78 -2.83 24.73 -12.58
N ALA A 79 -3.53 24.91 -11.46
CA ALA A 79 -2.98 25.53 -10.28
C ALA A 79 -1.94 24.62 -9.59
N LYS A 80 -0.95 25.25 -8.96
CA LYS A 80 0.12 24.62 -8.19
C LYS A 80 0.07 25.12 -6.76
N TYR A 81 -0.37 24.31 -5.81
CA TYR A 81 -0.47 24.72 -4.42
C TYR A 81 0.74 24.24 -3.65
N LEU A 82 1.58 25.16 -3.17
CA LEU A 82 2.71 24.82 -2.31
C LEU A 82 2.23 24.80 -0.86
N CYS A 83 2.38 23.67 -0.19
CA CYS A 83 2.01 23.49 1.21
C CYS A 83 3.26 23.17 2.01
N LYS A 84 3.76 24.15 2.77
CA LYS A 84 4.93 23.98 3.64
C LYS A 84 4.57 23.45 5.02
N GLN A 85 3.30 23.58 5.42
CA GLN A 85 2.78 23.10 6.70
C GLN A 85 1.82 21.95 6.48
N THR A 86 1.84 20.97 7.39
CA THR A 86 0.84 19.91 7.45
C THR A 86 -0.52 20.48 7.80
N ILE A 87 -1.53 20.13 7.01
CA ILE A 87 -2.92 20.46 7.27
C ILE A 87 -3.55 19.27 8.00
N SER A 88 -3.94 19.44 9.25
CA SER A 88 -4.72 18.43 9.99
C SER A 88 -6.16 18.92 10.19
N ILE A 89 -7.12 18.11 9.78
CA ILE A 89 -8.56 18.39 9.86
C ILE A 89 -9.32 17.20 10.44
N VAL A 90 -10.42 17.46 11.13
CA VAL A 90 -11.31 16.43 11.67
C VAL A 90 -12.63 16.46 10.90
N GLY A 91 -13.04 15.31 10.35
CA GLY A 91 -14.30 15.13 9.67
C GLY A 91 -14.18 14.83 8.17
N THR A 92 -15.33 14.65 7.53
CA THR A 92 -15.44 14.17 6.14
C THR A 92 -15.14 15.27 5.13
N ILE A 93 -14.27 14.97 4.17
CA ILE A 93 -14.01 15.86 3.02
C ILE A 93 -14.38 15.21 1.70
N LYS A 94 -14.80 16.03 0.74
CA LYS A 94 -15.04 15.63 -0.65
C LYS A 94 -14.31 16.59 -1.57
N VAL A 95 -13.27 16.10 -2.23
CA VAL A 95 -12.33 16.92 -2.99
C VAL A 95 -12.28 16.47 -4.45
N ASN A 96 -12.37 17.43 -5.36
CA ASN A 96 -11.97 17.27 -6.74
C ASN A 96 -10.72 18.12 -7.02
N ALA A 97 -9.58 17.44 -7.17
CA ALA A 97 -8.28 18.03 -7.45
C ALA A 97 -7.81 17.77 -8.90
N THR A 98 -8.71 17.33 -9.79
CA THR A 98 -8.37 17.03 -11.19
C THR A 98 -7.69 18.24 -11.84
N GLY A 99 -6.52 18.00 -12.47
CA GLY A 99 -5.72 19.04 -13.12
C GLY A 99 -4.87 19.92 -12.21
N ALA A 100 -5.02 19.83 -10.88
CA ALA A 100 -4.20 20.58 -9.93
C ALA A 100 -2.94 19.82 -9.51
N THR A 101 -1.89 20.56 -9.13
CA THR A 101 -0.68 20.01 -8.48
C THR A 101 -0.61 20.49 -7.04
N ILE A 102 -0.42 19.56 -6.10
CA ILE A 102 -0.20 19.83 -4.68
C ILE A 102 1.25 19.49 -4.36
N ILE A 103 2.02 20.48 -3.90
CA ILE A 103 3.46 20.39 -3.68
C ILE A 103 3.73 20.41 -2.17
N SER A 104 4.35 19.37 -1.62
CA SER A 104 4.74 19.34 -0.21
C SER A 104 5.93 18.42 0.03
N ASN A 105 6.70 18.68 1.08
CA ASN A 105 7.61 17.71 1.68
C ASN A 105 7.05 17.34 3.05
N GLY A 106 6.47 16.16 3.15
CA GLY A 106 5.97 15.60 4.38
C GLY A 106 4.53 15.13 4.29
N ASN A 107 3.84 15.26 5.42
CA ASN A 107 2.41 15.11 5.48
C ASN A 107 1.76 16.38 4.92
N PHE A 108 1.15 16.31 3.73
CA PHE A 108 0.41 17.43 3.18
C PHE A 108 -0.91 17.59 3.94
N LEU A 109 -1.72 16.55 3.93
CA LEU A 109 -3.06 16.58 4.51
C LEU A 109 -3.32 15.32 5.33
N GLU A 110 -3.77 15.54 6.56
CA GLU A 110 -4.23 14.53 7.49
C GLU A 110 -5.70 14.74 7.83
N VAL A 111 -6.53 13.81 7.37
CA VAL A 111 -7.96 13.75 7.67
C VAL A 111 -8.20 12.76 8.78
N ILE A 112 -8.59 13.27 9.94
CA ILE A 112 -8.88 12.50 11.14
C ILE A 112 -10.39 12.28 11.20
N ASP A 113 -10.83 11.05 11.46
CA ASP A 113 -12.25 10.70 11.61
C ASP A 113 -13.12 11.05 10.38
N GLY A 114 -12.51 11.01 9.19
CA GLY A 114 -13.15 11.37 7.92
C GLY A 114 -13.92 10.25 7.23
N ALA A 115 -14.79 9.52 7.94
CA ALA A 115 -15.64 8.49 7.33
C ALA A 115 -16.42 9.05 6.13
N GLY A 116 -16.50 8.28 5.04
CA GLY A 116 -17.17 8.67 3.79
C GLY A 116 -16.43 9.73 2.97
N SER A 117 -15.15 9.98 3.23
CA SER A 117 -14.36 10.96 2.46
C SER A 117 -14.10 10.49 1.03
N GLU A 118 -13.99 11.46 0.13
CA GLU A 118 -13.71 11.24 -1.29
C GLU A 118 -12.63 12.20 -1.78
N TRP A 119 -11.62 11.67 -2.48
CA TRP A 119 -10.60 12.44 -3.16
C TRP A 119 -10.47 11.98 -4.62
N VAL A 120 -10.73 12.90 -5.56
CA VAL A 120 -10.67 12.63 -6.99
C VAL A 120 -9.61 13.51 -7.65
N GLY A 121 -8.66 12.88 -8.35
CA GLY A 121 -7.70 13.57 -9.18
C GLY A 121 -6.55 14.25 -8.43
N GLY A 122 -5.74 14.97 -9.19
CA GLY A 122 -4.62 15.76 -8.70
C GLY A 122 -3.28 15.05 -8.74
N LEU A 123 -2.22 15.85 -8.79
CA LEU A 123 -0.83 15.41 -8.69
C LEU A 123 -0.27 15.76 -7.31
N LEU A 124 0.01 14.76 -6.47
CA LEU A 124 0.75 14.94 -5.23
C LEU A 124 2.25 14.86 -5.52
N LYS A 125 2.96 15.98 -5.38
CA LYS A 125 4.36 16.12 -5.77
C LYS A 125 5.25 16.47 -4.58
N ALA A 126 6.37 15.77 -4.42
CA ALA A 126 7.39 16.17 -3.46
C ALA A 126 7.97 17.56 -3.80
N ALA A 127 8.12 18.44 -2.80
CA ALA A 127 8.71 19.76 -3.01
C ALA A 127 10.21 19.69 -3.32
N SER A 128 10.91 18.73 -2.72
CA SER A 128 12.33 18.46 -3.00
C SER A 128 12.51 17.27 -3.94
N LYS A 129 13.56 17.31 -4.74
CA LYS A 129 13.97 16.21 -5.60
C LYS A 129 14.73 15.17 -4.75
N PRO A 130 14.22 13.95 -4.57
CA PRO A 130 14.90 12.95 -3.74
C PRO A 130 16.15 12.39 -4.41
N TYR A 131 17.04 11.82 -3.59
CA TYR A 131 18.11 10.95 -4.07
C TYR A 131 17.50 9.59 -4.44
N THR A 132 17.70 9.14 -5.66
CA THR A 132 17.10 7.92 -6.21
C THR A 132 18.09 7.09 -6.98
N ILE A 133 17.73 5.82 -7.15
CA ILE A 133 18.56 4.80 -7.81
C ILE A 133 17.73 4.09 -8.87
N THR A 134 18.39 3.73 -9.97
CA THR A 134 17.88 2.78 -10.96
C THR A 134 18.83 1.60 -11.12
N TYR A 135 18.26 0.46 -11.46
CA TYR A 135 18.97 -0.81 -11.57
C TYR A 135 18.91 -1.36 -12.99
N THR A 136 19.94 -2.11 -13.36
CA THR A 136 19.93 -2.99 -14.52
C THR A 136 19.19 -4.30 -14.20
N GLN A 137 18.96 -5.15 -15.21
CA GLN A 137 18.26 -6.43 -15.02
C GLN A 137 19.01 -7.43 -14.12
N ASP A 138 20.33 -7.35 -14.07
CA ASP A 138 21.23 -8.09 -13.16
C ASP A 138 21.35 -7.44 -11.78
N TRP A 139 20.54 -6.42 -11.47
CA TRP A 139 20.51 -5.72 -10.19
C TRP A 139 21.80 -4.95 -9.83
N SER A 140 22.57 -4.58 -10.83
CA SER A 140 23.66 -3.60 -10.70
C SER A 140 23.10 -2.18 -10.72
N ILE A 141 23.70 -1.26 -9.97
CA ILE A 141 23.29 0.16 -9.99
C ILE A 141 23.62 0.73 -11.38
N GLN A 142 22.59 1.21 -12.07
CA GLN A 142 22.74 1.83 -13.37
C GLN A 142 23.02 3.34 -13.23
N ARG A 143 22.23 4.03 -12.41
CA ARG A 143 22.36 5.46 -12.11
C ARG A 143 21.89 5.73 -10.68
N GLU A 144 22.51 6.72 -10.06
CA GLU A 144 22.12 7.22 -8.73
C GLU A 144 22.33 8.74 -8.64
N GLY A 145 21.61 9.39 -7.72
CA GLY A 145 21.67 10.84 -7.51
C GLY A 145 20.28 11.48 -7.41
N THR A 146 20.20 12.81 -7.50
CA THR A 146 18.90 13.51 -7.57
C THR A 146 18.35 13.46 -9.00
N LEU A 147 17.88 12.28 -9.44
CA LEU A 147 17.59 12.00 -10.85
C LEU A 147 16.22 12.52 -11.31
N GLY A 148 15.21 12.42 -10.45
CA GLY A 148 13.81 12.79 -10.78
C GLY A 148 13.00 11.61 -11.29
N TYR A 149 13.63 10.45 -11.41
CA TYR A 149 13.04 9.14 -11.66
C TYR A 149 13.83 8.09 -10.85
N GLY A 150 13.33 6.86 -10.78
CA GLY A 150 13.89 5.82 -9.94
C GLY A 150 13.30 5.87 -8.52
N ARG A 151 13.63 4.87 -7.71
CA ARG A 151 13.14 4.79 -6.32
C ARG A 151 14.15 5.35 -5.35
N MET A 152 13.66 5.88 -4.23
CA MET A 152 14.52 6.14 -3.08
C MET A 152 15.10 4.82 -2.56
N PRO A 153 16.34 4.82 -2.06
CA PRO A 153 16.97 3.61 -1.58
C PRO A 153 16.32 3.07 -0.31
N PHE A 154 16.39 1.76 -0.16
CA PHE A 154 15.80 1.00 0.93
C PHE A 154 16.88 0.46 1.89
N ASP A 155 16.50 0.18 3.14
CA ASP A 155 17.42 0.04 4.27
C ASP A 155 18.49 -1.06 4.09
N ASN A 156 18.22 -2.10 3.30
CA ASN A 156 19.16 -3.17 3.02
C ASN A 156 20.26 -2.80 1.99
N GLU A 157 20.16 -1.64 1.34
CA GLU A 157 21.15 -1.11 0.40
C GLU A 157 22.22 -0.26 1.12
N SER A 158 22.15 -0.21 2.46
CA SER A 158 22.96 0.63 3.35
C SER A 158 24.46 0.47 3.27
N GLN A 159 24.95 -0.66 2.76
CA GLN A 159 26.39 -0.86 2.58
C GLN A 159 26.97 -0.10 1.39
N ARG A 160 26.13 0.37 0.45
CA ARG A 160 26.57 1.00 -0.80
C ARG A 160 26.21 2.48 -0.90
N ILE A 161 25.35 2.96 -0.02
CA ILE A 161 24.72 4.28 -0.13
C ILE A 161 24.87 5.00 1.20
N ASN A 162 25.20 6.29 1.15
CA ASN A 162 25.25 7.13 2.33
C ASN A 162 23.90 7.10 3.08
N ARG A 163 23.99 6.95 4.41
CA ARG A 163 22.85 6.85 5.31
C ARG A 163 21.89 8.03 5.22
N ASP A 164 22.38 9.24 4.95
CA ASP A 164 21.55 10.43 4.79
C ASP A 164 20.53 10.27 3.63
N PHE A 165 20.88 9.52 2.58
CA PHE A 165 19.97 9.24 1.47
C PHE A 165 18.99 8.10 1.76
N LEU A 166 19.34 7.18 2.67
CA LEU A 166 18.43 6.13 3.12
C LEU A 166 17.34 6.69 4.03
N ASP A 167 17.72 7.59 4.93
CA ASP A 167 16.83 8.15 5.94
C ASP A 167 16.06 9.40 5.45
N GLN A 168 16.14 9.73 4.16
CA GLN A 168 15.40 10.86 3.57
C GLN A 168 13.88 10.72 3.79
N LYS A 169 13.27 11.78 4.34
CA LYS A 169 11.83 11.88 4.64
C LYS A 169 11.14 12.75 3.59
N ILE A 170 11.27 12.35 2.33
CA ILE A 170 10.74 13.10 1.18
C ILE A 170 9.47 12.42 0.67
N GLY A 171 8.39 13.17 0.60
CA GLY A 171 7.20 12.78 -0.13
C GLY A 171 6.02 13.69 0.16
N CYS A 172 5.01 13.73 -0.72
CA CYS A 172 3.75 14.44 -0.46
C CYS A 172 2.67 13.43 -0.06
N ALA A 173 2.37 13.34 1.24
CA ALA A 173 1.45 12.34 1.78
C ALA A 173 0.03 12.88 1.99
N LEU A 174 -0.96 12.10 1.52
CA LEU A 174 -2.38 12.25 1.81
C LEU A 174 -2.79 11.14 2.78
N VAL A 175 -3.22 11.53 3.98
CA VAL A 175 -3.47 10.63 5.11
C VAL A 175 -4.93 10.70 5.53
N PHE A 176 -5.57 9.55 5.67
CA PHE A 176 -6.86 9.38 6.35
C PHE A 176 -6.65 8.45 7.54
N ARG A 177 -7.08 8.84 8.74
CA ARG A 177 -6.95 7.96 9.92
C ARG A 177 -8.11 8.04 10.88
N SER A 178 -8.39 6.94 11.56
CA SER A 178 -9.16 6.95 12.80
C SER A 178 -8.35 7.59 13.94
N SER A 179 -9.04 8.28 14.83
CA SER A 179 -8.47 8.80 16.08
C SER A 179 -8.43 7.76 17.20
N ASN A 180 -8.99 6.57 16.99
CA ASN A 180 -9.14 5.53 18.01
C ASN A 180 -9.18 4.10 17.40
N GLY A 181 -9.39 3.11 18.26
CA GLY A 181 -9.47 1.70 17.89
C GLY A 181 -10.79 1.26 17.23
N TYR A 182 -11.64 2.18 16.77
CA TYR A 182 -12.88 1.86 16.05
C TYR A 182 -12.71 2.02 14.53
N ALA A 183 -13.38 1.15 13.78
CA ALA A 183 -13.34 1.15 12.32
C ALA A 183 -14.25 2.24 11.75
N LEU A 184 -13.69 3.09 10.88
CA LEU A 184 -14.43 4.09 10.13
C LEU A 184 -14.88 3.55 8.77
N ASP A 185 -16.06 3.98 8.31
CA ASP A 185 -16.63 3.48 7.06
C ASP A 185 -16.30 4.36 5.85
N GLY A 186 -15.52 3.81 4.92
CA GLY A 186 -15.35 4.35 3.58
C GLY A 186 -14.32 5.48 3.47
N VAL A 187 -13.40 5.31 2.53
CA VAL A 187 -12.56 6.35 1.92
C VAL A 187 -12.45 6.01 0.44
N ILE A 188 -12.72 6.97 -0.45
CA ILE A 188 -12.66 6.78 -1.89
C ILE A 188 -11.53 7.64 -2.46
N ILE A 189 -10.55 7.02 -3.10
CA ILE A 189 -9.45 7.68 -3.80
C ILE A 189 -9.49 7.27 -5.28
N LYS A 190 -9.64 8.25 -6.17
CA LYS A 190 -9.75 8.00 -7.62
C LYS A 190 -8.85 8.90 -8.42
N ASN A 191 -8.25 8.39 -9.49
CA ASN A 191 -7.49 9.18 -10.47
C ASN A 191 -6.34 10.02 -9.89
N VAL A 192 -5.85 9.66 -8.70
CA VAL A 192 -4.73 10.38 -8.07
C VAL A 192 -3.43 9.95 -8.73
N THR A 193 -2.62 10.94 -9.09
CA THR A 193 -1.24 10.71 -9.54
C THR A 193 -0.27 11.24 -8.49
N THR A 194 0.88 10.58 -8.34
CA THR A 194 1.95 11.10 -7.47
C THR A 194 3.29 11.15 -8.19
N ASP A 195 4.13 12.11 -7.78
CA ASP A 195 5.56 12.17 -8.10
C ASP A 195 6.31 12.26 -6.77
N TYR A 196 6.69 11.09 -6.25
CA TYR A 196 7.14 10.89 -4.87
C TYR A 196 6.08 11.34 -3.86
N GLY A 197 4.88 10.79 -3.95
CA GLY A 197 3.79 11.00 -2.98
C GLY A 197 3.28 9.69 -2.41
N ASN A 198 2.45 9.76 -1.39
CA ASN A 198 1.90 8.57 -0.72
C ASN A 198 0.42 8.78 -0.37
N ILE A 199 -0.36 7.69 -0.40
CA ILE A 199 -1.73 7.65 0.13
C ILE A 199 -1.75 6.66 1.29
N ILE A 200 -2.21 7.12 2.46
CA ILE A 200 -2.17 6.34 3.70
C ILE A 200 -3.55 6.37 4.33
N ILE A 201 -4.11 5.20 4.60
CA ILE A 201 -5.46 5.06 5.14
C ILE A 201 -5.41 4.12 6.34
N ALA A 202 -5.76 4.57 7.54
CA ALA A 202 -5.58 3.82 8.78
C ALA A 202 -6.86 3.69 9.61
N GLY A 203 -7.27 2.47 9.95
CA GLY A 203 -8.48 2.19 10.73
C GLY A 203 -9.79 2.34 9.96
N PHE A 204 -9.83 1.92 8.69
CA PHE A 204 -11.01 2.01 7.83
C PHE A 204 -11.46 0.66 7.30
N LYS A 205 -12.77 0.55 7.03
CA LYS A 205 -13.42 -0.47 6.19
C LYS A 205 -13.88 0.17 4.87
N ASN A 206 -14.18 -0.65 3.86
CA ASN A 206 -14.76 -0.23 2.58
C ASN A 206 -13.97 0.85 1.81
N VAL A 207 -12.63 0.81 1.92
CA VAL A 207 -11.72 1.66 1.15
C VAL A 207 -11.76 1.31 -0.33
N ILE A 208 -11.85 2.32 -1.19
CA ILE A 208 -11.77 2.19 -2.65
C ILE A 208 -10.58 3.00 -3.15
N ILE A 209 -9.65 2.35 -3.85
CA ILE A 209 -8.56 3.00 -4.60
C ILE A 209 -8.70 2.58 -6.05
N ASP A 210 -8.98 3.51 -6.95
CA ASP A 210 -9.20 3.17 -8.36
C ASP A 210 -8.49 4.12 -9.32
N SER A 211 -7.97 3.57 -10.41
CA SER A 211 -7.41 4.34 -11.53
C SER A 211 -6.28 5.31 -11.12
N CYS A 212 -5.49 4.93 -10.10
CA CYS A 212 -4.43 5.77 -9.56
C CYS A 212 -3.06 5.43 -10.17
N LYS A 213 -2.17 6.43 -10.26
CA LYS A 213 -0.77 6.26 -10.74
C LYS A 213 0.20 6.79 -9.69
N ILE A 214 0.71 5.90 -8.85
CA ILE A 214 1.42 6.23 -7.62
C ILE A 214 2.92 5.98 -7.78
N LYS A 215 3.69 7.07 -7.90
CA LYS A 215 5.14 7.06 -7.68
C LYS A 215 5.44 7.34 -6.21
N GLY A 216 5.88 6.33 -5.48
CA GLY A 216 5.92 6.38 -4.01
C GLY A 216 6.99 7.30 -3.42
N GLY A 217 6.59 8.10 -2.42
CA GLY A 217 7.52 8.81 -1.53
C GLY A 217 8.15 7.90 -0.46
N ALA A 218 8.80 8.51 0.54
CA ALA A 218 9.46 7.78 1.63
C ALA A 218 8.45 7.24 2.66
N HIS A 219 7.78 6.15 2.32
CA HIS A 219 6.83 5.46 3.19
C HIS A 219 6.92 3.93 3.03
N MET A 220 6.22 3.17 3.87
CA MET A 220 6.15 1.70 3.74
C MET A 220 5.41 1.24 2.48
N GLY A 221 4.58 2.10 1.90
CA GLY A 221 3.86 1.84 0.66
C GLY A 221 3.64 3.12 -0.14
N GLY A 222 3.61 3.01 -1.47
CA GLY A 222 3.02 4.06 -2.33
C GLY A 222 1.57 4.32 -1.90
N CYS A 223 0.80 3.24 -1.78
CA CYS A 223 -0.43 3.21 -0.99
C CYS A 223 -0.29 2.25 0.20
N ALA A 224 -0.79 2.66 1.36
CA ALA A 224 -0.84 1.82 2.55
C ALA A 224 -2.22 1.85 3.20
N ILE A 225 -2.79 0.67 3.48
CA ILE A 225 -3.96 0.52 4.34
C ILE A 225 -3.53 -0.15 5.65
N LEU A 226 -3.66 0.59 6.74
CA LEU A 226 -3.15 0.25 8.07
C LEU A 226 -4.30 -0.13 9.00
N ASN A 227 -4.56 -1.43 9.17
CA ASN A 227 -5.58 -1.96 10.08
C ASN A 227 -4.99 -3.07 10.95
N GLY A 228 -5.59 -3.32 12.12
CA GLY A 228 -5.14 -4.35 13.06
C GLY A 228 -3.65 -4.23 13.44
N THR A 229 -3.10 -3.02 13.38
CA THR A 229 -1.71 -2.74 13.68
C THR A 229 -1.59 -1.41 14.43
N ARG A 230 -0.44 -1.25 15.10
CA ARG A 230 0.00 0.00 15.70
C ARG A 230 1.09 0.69 14.88
N ASP A 231 1.46 0.13 13.72
CA ASP A 231 2.56 0.63 12.89
C ASP A 231 2.42 2.13 12.60
N PRO A 232 3.54 2.88 12.60
CA PRO A 232 3.54 4.33 12.42
C PRO A 232 2.93 4.75 11.09
N ILE A 233 2.18 5.85 11.10
CA ILE A 233 1.46 6.37 9.93
C ILE A 233 2.40 6.92 8.86
N LEU A 234 3.55 7.49 9.25
CA LEU A 234 4.51 8.10 8.32
C LEU A 234 5.94 7.60 8.57
N TRP A 235 6.77 7.61 7.52
CA TRP A 235 8.20 7.26 7.48
C TRP A 235 8.63 5.89 8.06
N GLY A 236 7.72 4.93 8.16
CA GLY A 236 8.04 3.52 8.43
C GLY A 236 8.48 3.23 9.89
N TYR A 237 8.98 2.01 10.11
CA TYR A 237 9.16 1.37 11.43
C TYR A 237 10.08 2.10 12.44
N LYS A 238 10.85 3.10 12.02
CA LYS A 238 11.75 3.85 12.91
C LYS A 238 11.04 4.94 13.73
N ASN A 239 9.76 5.20 13.45
CA ASN A 239 8.99 6.23 14.16
C ASN A 239 8.18 5.66 15.34
N ARG A 240 7.69 6.59 16.17
CA ARG A 240 6.81 6.30 17.30
C ARG A 240 5.58 5.52 16.82
N ILE A 241 5.38 4.36 17.44
CA ILE A 241 4.23 3.48 17.28
C ILE A 241 2.96 4.22 17.73
N ASN A 242 1.82 3.93 17.09
CA ASN A 242 0.54 4.52 17.50
C ASN A 242 0.16 4.13 18.93
N ASP A 243 -0.48 5.06 19.64
CA ASP A 243 -0.87 4.88 21.04
C ASP A 243 -1.95 3.77 21.20
N PHE A 244 -2.69 3.46 20.14
CA PHE A 244 -3.67 2.38 20.06
C PHE A 244 -3.50 1.56 18.77
N GLU A 245 -4.12 0.38 18.73
CA GLU A 245 -4.24 -0.46 17.54
C GLU A 245 -5.42 0.00 16.69
N PHE A 246 -5.19 0.27 15.41
CA PHE A 246 -6.28 0.55 14.48
C PHE A 246 -7.18 -0.69 14.36
N ALA A 247 -8.51 -0.47 14.29
CA ALA A 247 -9.45 -1.56 14.07
C ALA A 247 -9.09 -2.39 12.83
N ARG A 248 -9.48 -3.67 12.80
CA ARG A 248 -9.41 -4.48 11.58
C ARG A 248 -10.30 -3.87 10.49
N GLY A 249 -9.82 -3.90 9.26
CA GLY A 249 -10.54 -3.42 8.09
C GLY A 249 -11.16 -4.57 7.30
N TYR A 250 -12.14 -4.24 6.46
CA TYR A 250 -12.68 -5.21 5.51
C TYR A 250 -13.28 -4.55 4.27
N GLY A 251 -13.52 -5.34 3.23
CA GLY A 251 -14.28 -4.91 2.05
C GLY A 251 -13.55 -3.89 1.16
N HIS A 252 -12.21 -3.88 1.18
CA HIS A 252 -11.44 -2.95 0.37
C HIS A 252 -11.44 -3.38 -1.10
N LYS A 253 -11.46 -2.40 -2.01
CA LYS A 253 -11.31 -2.61 -3.45
C LYS A 253 -10.19 -1.72 -3.98
N ILE A 254 -9.18 -2.33 -4.58
CA ILE A 254 -8.07 -1.65 -5.24
C ILE A 254 -8.09 -2.09 -6.70
N SER A 255 -8.26 -1.16 -7.64
CA SER A 255 -8.36 -1.52 -9.05
C SER A 255 -7.68 -0.54 -10.00
N ASN A 256 -7.29 -1.05 -11.18
CA ASN A 256 -6.84 -0.26 -12.32
C ASN A 256 -5.67 0.70 -12.00
N SER A 257 -4.85 0.36 -11.01
CA SER A 257 -3.85 1.26 -10.44
C SER A 257 -2.43 0.80 -10.71
N ILE A 258 -1.52 1.75 -10.90
CA ILE A 258 -0.09 1.52 -11.10
C ILE A 258 0.67 2.06 -9.89
N PHE A 259 1.44 1.20 -9.23
CA PHE A 259 2.31 1.56 -8.11
C PHE A 259 3.75 1.32 -8.52
N TYR A 260 4.56 2.37 -8.57
CA TYR A 260 5.90 2.27 -9.13
C TYR A 260 6.93 3.11 -8.42
N GLN A 261 8.19 2.68 -8.46
CA GLN A 261 9.32 3.41 -7.91
C GLN A 261 9.12 3.85 -6.45
N CYS A 262 8.36 3.08 -5.67
CA CYS A 262 8.17 3.34 -4.26
C CYS A 262 9.42 2.93 -3.48
N ARG A 263 9.77 3.68 -2.43
CA ARG A 263 10.92 3.34 -1.58
C ARG A 263 10.86 1.92 -1.05
N ASN A 264 9.66 1.52 -0.60
CA ASN A 264 9.42 0.21 0.00
C ASN A 264 8.41 -0.55 -0.89
N ASN A 265 7.13 -0.64 -0.52
CA ASN A 265 6.15 -1.40 -1.28
C ASN A 265 5.36 -0.55 -2.28
N GLY A 266 4.85 -1.16 -3.35
CA GLY A 266 3.84 -0.52 -4.19
C GLY A 266 2.53 -0.32 -3.42
N LEU A 267 1.93 -1.44 -3.01
CA LEU A 267 0.76 -1.50 -2.12
C LEU A 267 1.10 -2.29 -0.86
N PHE A 268 0.73 -1.74 0.30
CA PHE A 268 0.87 -2.40 1.60
C PHE A 268 -0.49 -2.52 2.30
N LEU A 269 -0.84 -3.71 2.77
CA LEU A 269 -2.07 -3.96 3.53
C LEU A 269 -1.76 -4.65 4.85
N SER A 270 -2.40 -4.21 5.93
CA SER A 270 -2.39 -4.89 7.22
C SER A 270 -3.80 -5.03 7.75
N GLY A 271 -4.06 -6.11 8.50
CA GLY A 271 -5.26 -6.35 9.29
C GLY A 271 -6.58 -6.22 8.53
N SER A 272 -6.56 -6.50 7.23
CA SER A 272 -7.71 -6.36 6.34
C SER A 272 -8.27 -7.72 5.90
N GLU A 273 -9.59 -7.79 5.75
CA GLU A 273 -10.30 -8.98 5.26
C GLU A 273 -11.19 -8.69 4.05
N ASN A 274 -11.49 -9.72 3.24
CA ASN A 274 -12.40 -9.61 2.09
C ASN A 274 -11.97 -8.48 1.13
N VAL A 275 -10.68 -8.45 0.79
CA VAL A 275 -10.08 -7.44 -0.07
C VAL A 275 -10.05 -7.94 -1.51
N VAL A 276 -10.35 -7.06 -2.47
CA VAL A 276 -10.21 -7.32 -3.90
C VAL A 276 -9.15 -6.38 -4.48
N ILE A 277 -8.14 -6.95 -5.14
CA ILE A 277 -7.11 -6.25 -5.89
C ILE A 277 -7.21 -6.73 -7.34
N ASP A 278 -7.53 -5.85 -8.28
CA ASP A 278 -7.76 -6.24 -9.67
C ASP A 278 -7.10 -5.29 -10.68
N ASN A 279 -6.48 -5.84 -11.72
CA ASN A 279 -5.89 -5.07 -12.81
C ASN A 279 -4.88 -3.99 -12.32
N CYS A 280 -4.03 -4.36 -11.37
CA CYS A 280 -2.98 -3.48 -10.82
C CYS A 280 -1.59 -3.83 -11.37
N LYS A 281 -0.75 -2.82 -11.51
CA LYS A 281 0.66 -2.99 -11.91
C LYS A 281 1.60 -2.49 -10.82
N PHE A 282 2.62 -3.27 -10.51
CA PHE A 282 3.65 -2.96 -9.54
C PHE A 282 5.02 -2.95 -10.24
N ILE A 283 5.75 -1.83 -10.23
CA ILE A 283 6.95 -1.66 -11.07
C ILE A 283 8.08 -1.01 -10.28
N ASP A 284 9.24 -1.65 -10.20
CA ASP A 284 10.46 -1.04 -9.64
C ASP A 284 10.35 -0.53 -8.18
N ASN A 285 9.63 -1.20 -7.29
CA ASN A 285 9.58 -0.80 -5.87
C ASN A 285 10.74 -1.43 -5.07
N GLY A 286 11.11 -0.80 -3.96
CA GLY A 286 12.34 -1.16 -3.23
C GLY A 286 12.26 -2.39 -2.35
N GLU A 287 11.07 -2.75 -1.89
CA GLU A 287 10.81 -4.03 -1.24
C GLU A 287 9.94 -4.88 -2.16
N SER A 288 8.62 -4.81 -2.04
CA SER A 288 7.73 -5.69 -2.80
C SER A 288 6.70 -4.94 -3.63
N GLY A 289 6.15 -5.59 -4.65
CA GLY A 289 5.09 -5.01 -5.45
C GLY A 289 3.82 -4.83 -4.61
N PHE A 290 3.26 -5.95 -4.17
CA PHE A 290 2.21 -6.01 -3.18
C PHE A 290 2.69 -6.79 -1.95
N LYS A 291 2.44 -6.24 -0.76
CA LYS A 291 2.81 -6.86 0.51
C LYS A 291 1.67 -6.84 1.53
N THR A 292 1.44 -7.98 2.18
CA THR A 292 0.64 -8.07 3.40
C THR A 292 1.54 -8.00 4.64
N ALA A 293 1.08 -7.33 5.68
CA ALA A 293 1.81 -7.27 6.94
C ALA A 293 1.91 -8.66 7.59
N GLN A 294 3.11 -8.95 8.09
CA GLN A 294 3.41 -10.22 8.74
C GLN A 294 3.49 -10.08 10.25
N TYR A 295 2.93 -11.05 10.96
CA TYR A 295 3.18 -11.19 12.38
C TYR A 295 4.62 -11.63 12.62
N VAL A 296 5.33 -10.79 13.37
CA VAL A 296 6.66 -11.04 13.94
C VAL A 296 6.52 -10.82 15.45
N LYS A 297 7.06 -11.69 16.30
CA LYS A 297 6.95 -11.53 17.76
C LYS A 297 7.69 -10.26 18.21
N ARG A 298 6.95 -9.20 18.57
CA ARG A 298 7.43 -7.93 19.17
C ARG A 298 6.42 -7.47 20.21
N SER A 299 6.80 -6.53 21.08
CA SER A 299 5.95 -6.09 22.20
C SER A 299 4.68 -5.33 21.79
N TRP A 300 4.60 -4.84 20.55
CA TRP A 300 3.45 -4.08 20.04
C TRP A 300 2.73 -4.75 18.86
N THR A 301 3.15 -5.95 18.46
CA THR A 301 2.56 -6.70 17.34
C THR A 301 1.76 -7.88 17.84
N ASN A 302 0.69 -8.22 17.13
CA ASN A 302 -0.09 -9.42 17.33
C ASN A 302 -0.57 -9.93 15.96
N THR A 303 -1.35 -11.01 15.96
CA THR A 303 -1.84 -11.62 14.72
C THR A 303 -2.97 -10.83 14.04
N ASN A 304 -3.47 -9.74 14.62
CA ASN A 304 -4.46 -8.87 14.00
C ASN A 304 -3.89 -8.09 12.81
N CYS A 305 -2.57 -8.01 12.63
CA CYS A 305 -2.00 -7.40 11.43
C CYS A 305 -2.10 -8.31 10.20
N CYS A 306 -2.38 -9.61 10.39
CA CYS A 306 -2.48 -10.58 9.31
C CYS A 306 -3.77 -10.38 8.51
N CYS A 307 -3.62 -10.36 7.19
CA CYS A 307 -4.74 -10.22 6.26
C CYS A 307 -5.36 -11.59 5.92
N LYS A 308 -6.64 -11.61 5.57
CA LYS A 308 -7.37 -12.84 5.22
C LYS A 308 -8.35 -12.62 4.08
N ASN A 309 -8.73 -13.69 3.38
CA ASN A 309 -9.75 -13.66 2.34
C ASN A 309 -9.48 -12.59 1.26
N ILE A 310 -8.24 -12.53 0.76
CA ILE A 310 -7.84 -11.59 -0.29
C ILE A 310 -8.03 -12.25 -1.66
N LYS A 311 -8.62 -11.53 -2.61
CA LYS A 311 -8.68 -11.90 -4.03
C LYS A 311 -7.80 -10.97 -4.83
N ILE A 312 -6.86 -11.51 -5.59
CA ILE A 312 -5.90 -10.77 -6.43
C ILE A 312 -6.04 -11.30 -7.86
N SER A 313 -6.45 -10.45 -8.80
CA SER A 313 -6.67 -10.87 -10.18
C SER A 313 -6.02 -9.93 -11.19
N ASN A 314 -5.54 -10.48 -12.30
CA ASN A 314 -5.07 -9.72 -13.46
C ASN A 314 -3.96 -8.71 -13.11
N CYS A 315 -3.14 -9.00 -12.09
CA CYS A 315 -2.10 -8.09 -11.63
C CYS A 315 -0.72 -8.46 -12.21
N TYR A 316 0.13 -7.45 -12.36
CA TYR A 316 1.50 -7.60 -12.87
C TYR A 316 2.50 -7.00 -11.88
N ALA A 317 3.55 -7.72 -11.52
CA ALA A 317 4.63 -7.22 -10.69
C ALA A 317 6.00 -7.47 -11.33
N SER A 318 6.81 -6.42 -11.49
CA SER A 318 8.13 -6.55 -12.10
C SER A 318 9.17 -5.59 -11.54
N GLY A 319 10.43 -6.00 -11.53
CA GLY A 319 11.56 -5.17 -11.08
C GLY A 319 11.55 -4.85 -9.58
N GLN A 320 10.91 -5.68 -8.75
CA GLN A 320 10.86 -5.45 -7.29
C GLN A 320 12.19 -5.79 -6.62
N GLY A 321 12.63 -4.96 -5.67
CA GLY A 321 13.89 -5.13 -4.92
C GLY A 321 13.92 -6.40 -4.07
N TYR A 322 12.74 -6.91 -3.70
CA TYR A 322 12.49 -8.23 -3.15
C TYR A 322 11.47 -8.96 -4.01
N ASP A 323 10.20 -8.94 -3.60
CA ASP A 323 9.23 -9.91 -4.08
C ASP A 323 8.13 -9.24 -4.92
N GLY A 324 7.63 -9.91 -5.94
CA GLY A 324 6.47 -9.42 -6.68
C GLY A 324 5.24 -9.32 -5.78
N PHE A 325 4.89 -10.45 -5.18
CA PHE A 325 3.75 -10.60 -4.27
C PHE A 325 4.21 -11.29 -2.97
N ASP A 326 4.32 -10.52 -1.90
CA ASP A 326 4.63 -11.00 -0.56
C ASP A 326 3.32 -11.14 0.25
N LEU A 327 2.83 -12.36 0.29
CA LEU A 327 1.53 -12.76 0.84
C LEU A 327 1.69 -13.62 2.10
N GLN A 328 2.81 -13.46 2.80
CA GLN A 328 3.04 -14.17 4.04
C GLN A 328 2.23 -13.55 5.17
N ASN A 329 1.69 -14.37 6.07
CA ASN A 329 1.04 -13.90 7.29
C ASN A 329 1.98 -13.80 8.49
N VAL A 330 3.09 -14.54 8.47
CA VAL A 330 4.06 -14.59 9.57
C VAL A 330 5.47 -14.53 9.01
N PHE A 331 6.42 -14.10 9.83
CA PHE A 331 7.82 -14.02 9.43
C PHE A 331 8.75 -14.11 10.65
N GLY A 332 9.99 -14.57 10.45
CA GLY A 332 11.05 -14.59 11.46
C GLY A 332 10.62 -15.31 12.74
N SER A 333 10.64 -14.61 13.87
CA SER A 333 10.26 -15.18 15.18
C SER A 333 8.81 -15.69 15.27
N GLY A 334 7.95 -15.29 14.32
CA GLY A 334 6.57 -15.75 14.18
C GLY A 334 6.38 -16.92 13.20
N GLU A 335 7.42 -17.35 12.48
CA GLU A 335 7.29 -18.21 11.29
C GLU A 335 6.64 -19.59 11.56
N GLN A 336 6.69 -20.08 12.80
CA GLN A 336 6.05 -21.34 13.19
C GLN A 336 4.55 -21.20 13.52
N VAL A 337 4.00 -19.98 13.58
CA VAL A 337 2.58 -19.75 13.87
C VAL A 337 1.77 -19.91 12.60
N HIS A 338 0.90 -20.92 12.56
CA HIS A 338 0.04 -21.15 11.40
C HIS A 338 -1.22 -20.27 11.47
N ILE A 339 -1.36 -19.35 10.51
CA ILE A 339 -2.52 -18.45 10.39
C ILE A 339 -3.18 -18.66 9.01
N PRO A 340 -4.42 -19.19 8.96
CA PRO A 340 -5.16 -19.31 7.71
C PRO A 340 -5.34 -17.95 7.03
N SER A 341 -5.00 -17.89 5.75
CA SER A 341 -4.95 -16.67 4.93
C SER A 341 -6.06 -16.65 3.88
N ASN A 342 -6.44 -17.80 3.32
CA ASN A 342 -7.50 -17.93 2.32
C ASN A 342 -7.34 -16.96 1.14
N ILE A 343 -6.14 -16.86 0.59
CA ILE A 343 -5.84 -15.95 -0.52
C ILE A 343 -6.15 -16.66 -1.83
N LEU A 344 -6.91 -16.01 -2.71
CA LEU A 344 -7.05 -16.42 -4.10
C LEU A 344 -6.28 -15.43 -4.97
N ILE A 345 -5.31 -15.95 -5.72
CA ILE A 345 -4.60 -15.18 -6.74
C ILE A 345 -4.75 -15.86 -8.09
N SER A 346 -5.20 -15.09 -9.09
CA SER A 346 -5.51 -15.61 -10.42
C SER A 346 -5.00 -14.72 -11.53
N ASN A 347 -4.51 -15.31 -12.62
CA ASN A 347 -4.08 -14.58 -13.83
C ASN A 347 -3.07 -13.46 -13.52
N CYS A 348 -2.20 -13.70 -12.54
CA CYS A 348 -1.19 -12.72 -12.13
C CYS A 348 0.19 -13.11 -12.67
N ILE A 349 0.97 -12.10 -13.03
CA ILE A 349 2.32 -12.28 -13.58
C ILE A 349 3.32 -11.62 -12.64
N SER A 350 4.42 -12.31 -12.37
CA SER A 350 5.52 -11.78 -11.57
C SER A 350 6.88 -12.11 -12.17
N GLU A 351 7.63 -11.09 -12.59
CA GLU A 351 8.88 -11.32 -13.32
C GLU A 351 10.00 -10.35 -12.99
N ASN A 352 11.25 -10.77 -13.25
CA ASN A 352 12.44 -9.92 -13.12
C ASN A 352 12.61 -9.27 -11.74
N ASN A 353 12.05 -9.87 -10.68
CA ASN A 353 12.26 -9.39 -9.32
C ASN A 353 13.59 -9.91 -8.79
N ARG A 354 14.24 -9.13 -7.91
CA ARG A 354 15.54 -9.54 -7.34
C ARG A 354 15.42 -10.82 -6.53
N ARG A 355 14.29 -11.01 -5.84
CA ARG A 355 14.03 -12.18 -5.00
C ARG A 355 12.94 -13.03 -5.60
N THR A 356 11.72 -12.98 -5.08
CA THR A 356 10.70 -13.98 -5.36
C THR A 356 9.64 -13.43 -6.31
N GLY A 357 9.06 -14.26 -7.17
CA GLY A 357 7.85 -13.87 -7.89
C GLY A 357 6.65 -13.77 -6.93
N PHE A 358 6.25 -14.92 -6.38
CA PHE A 358 5.15 -15.02 -5.43
C PHE A 358 5.59 -15.82 -4.21
N ILE A 359 5.40 -15.26 -3.02
CA ILE A 359 5.62 -15.95 -1.76
C ILE A 359 4.37 -15.85 -0.90
N SER A 360 3.97 -16.97 -0.31
CA SER A 360 2.86 -17.00 0.64
C SER A 360 3.14 -17.93 1.80
N GLN A 361 2.38 -17.74 2.87
CA GLN A 361 2.39 -18.60 4.04
C GLN A 361 1.00 -18.59 4.68
N GLY A 362 0.56 -19.75 5.17
CA GLY A 362 -0.72 -19.89 5.87
C GLY A 362 -1.56 -21.02 5.31
N GLY A 363 -2.88 -20.90 5.45
CA GLY A 363 -3.84 -21.94 5.10
C GLY A 363 -4.82 -21.52 4.02
N GLY A 364 -5.19 -22.44 3.12
CA GLY A 364 -6.30 -22.27 2.18
C GLY A 364 -6.02 -21.34 1.01
N ASN A 365 -4.74 -21.18 0.62
CA ASN A 365 -4.39 -20.33 -0.52
C ASN A 365 -4.60 -21.05 -1.85
N PHE A 366 -5.00 -20.30 -2.87
CA PHE A 366 -5.25 -20.77 -4.23
C PHE A 366 -4.50 -19.88 -5.21
N PHE A 367 -3.59 -20.48 -5.97
CA PHE A 367 -2.91 -19.86 -7.10
C PHE A 367 -3.46 -20.49 -8.37
N VAL A 368 -4.02 -19.68 -9.26
CA VAL A 368 -4.64 -20.15 -10.50
C VAL A 368 -4.04 -19.39 -11.66
N GLU A 369 -3.47 -20.08 -12.65
CA GLU A 369 -2.95 -19.42 -13.87
C GLU A 369 -1.96 -18.28 -13.56
N CYS A 370 -1.18 -18.44 -12.49
CA CYS A 370 -0.14 -17.48 -12.12
C CYS A 370 1.16 -17.81 -12.87
N ILE A 371 1.85 -16.77 -13.36
CA ILE A 371 3.07 -16.90 -14.14
C ILE A 371 4.22 -16.22 -13.39
N SER A 372 5.30 -16.96 -13.13
CA SER A 372 6.54 -16.39 -12.59
C SER A 372 7.72 -16.62 -13.51
N SER A 373 8.52 -15.59 -13.79
CA SER A 373 9.69 -15.75 -14.67
C SER A 373 10.86 -14.84 -14.37
N ASN A 374 12.09 -15.33 -14.57
CA ASN A 374 13.31 -14.53 -14.44
C ASN A 374 13.50 -13.87 -13.07
N ASN A 375 12.86 -14.39 -12.01
CA ASN A 375 13.08 -13.90 -10.66
C ASN A 375 14.42 -14.41 -10.10
N GLY A 376 15.05 -13.63 -9.25
CA GLY A 376 16.40 -13.93 -8.76
C GLY A 376 16.49 -15.13 -7.82
N SER A 377 15.42 -15.47 -7.10
CA SER A 377 15.35 -16.60 -6.18
C SER A 377 14.17 -17.52 -6.54
N HIS A 378 13.08 -17.51 -5.78
CA HIS A 378 11.94 -18.37 -6.03
C HIS A 378 11.04 -17.83 -7.16
N GLY A 379 10.40 -18.73 -7.93
CA GLY A 379 9.33 -18.36 -8.85
C GLY A 379 8.01 -18.14 -8.10
N LEU A 380 7.37 -19.23 -7.70
CA LEU A 380 6.13 -19.21 -6.91
C LEU A 380 6.21 -20.26 -5.80
N VAL A 381 6.12 -19.81 -4.54
CA VAL A 381 6.29 -20.69 -3.38
C VAL A 381 5.27 -20.39 -2.27
N SER A 382 4.74 -21.46 -1.66
CA SER A 382 3.99 -21.37 -0.40
C SER A 382 4.74 -22.14 0.68
N LYS A 383 5.20 -21.44 1.71
CA LYS A 383 6.04 -21.99 2.79
C LYS A 383 5.23 -22.21 4.06
N PHE A 384 5.48 -23.33 4.76
CA PHE A 384 4.82 -23.68 6.03
C PHE A 384 3.29 -23.57 5.97
N SER A 385 2.72 -24.02 4.86
CA SER A 385 1.31 -23.81 4.54
C SER A 385 0.46 -25.07 4.75
N ARG A 386 -0.86 -24.94 4.67
CA ARG A 386 -1.79 -26.09 4.66
C ARG A 386 -2.90 -25.87 3.65
N ASN A 387 -3.37 -26.93 3.00
CA ASN A 387 -4.49 -26.86 2.05
C ASN A 387 -4.28 -25.81 0.94
N VAL A 388 -3.06 -25.73 0.40
CA VAL A 388 -2.76 -24.78 -0.68
C VAL A 388 -2.89 -25.47 -2.03
N LYS A 389 -3.50 -24.79 -2.98
CA LYS A 389 -3.63 -25.27 -4.36
C LYS A 389 -2.87 -24.36 -5.33
N MET A 390 -2.09 -24.96 -6.20
CA MET A 390 -1.49 -24.32 -7.37
C MET A 390 -2.04 -25.01 -8.61
N LEU A 391 -2.82 -24.29 -9.41
CA LEU A 391 -3.56 -24.82 -10.55
C LEU A 391 -3.10 -24.09 -11.81
N ARG A 392 -2.65 -24.82 -12.84
CA ARG A 392 -2.24 -24.26 -14.13
C ARG A 392 -1.21 -23.13 -14.03
N CYS A 393 -0.39 -23.14 -12.98
CA CYS A 393 0.65 -22.14 -12.79
C CYS A 393 1.88 -22.45 -13.66
N LYS A 394 2.61 -21.41 -14.07
CA LYS A 394 3.81 -21.55 -14.89
C LYS A 394 4.99 -20.84 -14.23
N SER A 395 6.08 -21.55 -14.03
CA SER A 395 7.36 -20.97 -13.61
C SER A 395 8.40 -21.16 -14.71
N THR A 396 9.15 -20.11 -15.03
CA THR A 396 10.14 -20.16 -16.12
C THR A 396 11.42 -19.37 -15.80
N ASN A 397 12.56 -20.06 -15.78
CA ASN A 397 13.89 -19.45 -15.63
C ASN A 397 13.99 -18.47 -14.44
N ASN A 398 13.41 -18.76 -13.28
CA ASN A 398 13.72 -18.07 -12.03
C ASN A 398 15.10 -18.54 -11.50
N LEU A 399 15.41 -18.30 -10.22
CA LEU A 399 16.70 -18.59 -9.58
C LEU A 399 17.90 -17.93 -10.29
N GLN A 400 17.73 -16.72 -10.82
CA GLN A 400 18.77 -16.07 -11.64
C GLN A 400 20.01 -15.62 -10.85
N PHE A 401 19.87 -15.37 -9.54
CA PHE A 401 20.95 -14.80 -8.71
C PHE A 401 21.16 -15.55 -7.38
N PHE A 402 20.16 -16.32 -6.94
CA PHE A 402 20.13 -17.00 -5.66
C PHE A 402 19.55 -18.40 -5.83
N ASP A 403 20.03 -19.33 -5.01
CA ASP A 403 19.38 -20.63 -4.87
C ASP A 403 17.92 -20.45 -4.40
N GLY A 404 17.05 -21.34 -4.87
CA GLY A 404 15.62 -21.20 -4.63
C GLY A 404 14.81 -22.39 -5.13
N ILE A 405 13.54 -22.11 -5.41
CA ILE A 405 12.54 -23.09 -5.84
C ILE A 405 11.75 -22.44 -6.97
N GLU A 406 11.68 -23.10 -8.12
CA GLU A 406 10.91 -22.58 -9.25
C GLU A 406 9.41 -22.55 -8.95
N LEU A 407 8.88 -23.68 -8.48
CA LEU A 407 7.49 -23.84 -8.08
C LEU A 407 7.41 -24.78 -6.87
N GLY A 408 6.81 -24.33 -5.76
CA GLY A 408 6.90 -25.06 -4.49
C GLY A 408 5.70 -24.95 -3.55
N LEU A 409 5.25 -26.10 -3.04
CA LEU A 409 4.27 -26.24 -1.96
C LEU A 409 4.91 -26.95 -0.75
N LEU A 410 5.17 -26.20 0.32
CA LEU A 410 5.79 -26.73 1.53
C LEU A 410 4.76 -26.80 2.65
N GLY A 411 4.07 -27.94 2.71
CA GLY A 411 3.04 -28.20 3.68
C GLY A 411 2.08 -29.32 3.27
N PRO A 412 1.29 -29.85 4.21
CA PRO A 412 0.33 -30.91 3.92
C PRO A 412 -0.91 -30.44 3.18
N ASP A 413 -1.66 -31.43 2.68
CA ASP A 413 -2.94 -31.26 2.00
C ASP A 413 -2.83 -30.33 0.78
N CYS A 414 -1.62 -30.19 0.23
CA CYS A 414 -1.35 -29.32 -0.89
C CYS A 414 -1.59 -30.05 -2.22
N ILE A 415 -2.13 -29.32 -3.19
CA ILE A 415 -2.40 -29.84 -4.54
C ILE A 415 -1.66 -28.96 -5.54
N MET A 416 -0.86 -29.59 -6.38
CA MET A 416 -0.36 -28.96 -7.59
C MET A 416 -0.96 -29.69 -8.79
N GLU A 417 -1.67 -28.96 -9.64
CA GLU A 417 -2.35 -29.55 -10.80
C GLU A 417 -2.08 -28.75 -12.08
N GLU A 418 -1.78 -29.47 -13.16
CA GLU A 418 -1.57 -28.93 -14.52
C GLU A 418 -0.52 -27.79 -14.57
N CYS A 419 0.39 -27.74 -13.60
CA CYS A 419 1.42 -26.72 -13.54
C CYS A 419 2.60 -27.08 -14.46
N SER A 420 3.34 -26.05 -14.89
CA SER A 420 4.52 -26.22 -15.73
C SER A 420 5.74 -25.51 -15.18
N VAL A 421 6.88 -26.20 -15.19
CA VAL A 421 8.18 -25.63 -14.81
C VAL A 421 9.18 -25.85 -15.93
N VAL A 422 9.78 -24.76 -16.39
CA VAL A 422 10.85 -24.75 -17.41
C VAL A 422 12.03 -24.01 -16.83
N HIS A 423 13.21 -24.62 -16.83
CA HIS A 423 14.41 -23.98 -16.34
C HIS A 423 15.62 -24.47 -17.13
N ASN A 424 16.13 -23.59 -17.99
CA ASN A 424 17.22 -23.89 -18.91
C ASN A 424 18.59 -23.42 -18.36
N LYS A 425 18.67 -22.91 -17.12
CA LYS A 425 19.83 -22.14 -16.64
C LYS A 425 20.17 -22.35 -15.15
N GLY A 426 20.80 -23.46 -14.78
CA GLY A 426 21.32 -23.65 -13.41
C GLY A 426 21.09 -25.05 -12.82
N ASN A 427 21.40 -25.21 -11.53
CA ASN A 427 21.39 -26.49 -10.80
C ASN A 427 20.32 -26.60 -9.70
N GLY A 428 19.46 -25.59 -9.51
CA GLY A 428 18.45 -25.58 -8.45
C GLY A 428 17.37 -26.66 -8.58
N LYS A 429 16.52 -26.79 -7.54
CA LYS A 429 15.34 -27.68 -7.54
C LYS A 429 14.16 -27.02 -8.25
N TYR A 430 13.44 -27.78 -9.06
CA TYR A 430 12.45 -27.22 -10.00
C TYR A 430 11.00 -27.35 -9.54
N PHE A 431 10.67 -28.46 -8.90
CA PHE A 431 9.32 -28.75 -8.46
C PHE A 431 9.42 -29.36 -7.07
N LEU A 432 8.80 -28.72 -6.09
CA LEU A 432 8.87 -29.15 -4.69
C LEU A 432 7.47 -29.30 -4.10
N ILE A 433 7.10 -30.51 -3.70
CA ILE A 433 5.94 -30.74 -2.82
C ILE A 433 6.44 -31.52 -1.61
N THR A 434 6.44 -30.87 -0.43
CA THR A 434 6.94 -31.50 0.79
C THR A 434 6.03 -31.30 1.98
N HIS A 435 5.93 -32.30 2.84
CA HIS A 435 5.26 -32.19 4.13
C HIS A 435 6.31 -31.96 5.23
N THR A 436 6.97 -30.81 5.19
CA THR A 436 8.08 -30.43 6.09
C THR A 436 7.64 -29.89 7.45
N ILE A 437 6.33 -29.80 7.72
CA ILE A 437 5.82 -29.37 9.02
C ILE A 437 5.78 -30.57 9.97
N ASN A 438 6.65 -30.56 10.99
CA ASN A 438 6.60 -31.49 12.12
C ASN A 438 5.34 -31.21 12.97
N ASP A 439 4.19 -31.71 12.55
CA ASP A 439 2.98 -31.76 13.35
C ASP A 439 2.39 -33.16 13.25
N SER A 440 2.31 -33.85 14.37
CA SER A 440 1.85 -35.23 14.50
C SER A 440 0.43 -35.45 13.98
N SER A 441 -0.40 -34.40 13.88
CA SER A 441 -1.75 -34.47 13.29
C SER A 441 -1.74 -34.66 11.76
N ILE A 442 -0.59 -34.44 11.12
CA ILE A 442 -0.43 -34.45 9.65
C ILE A 442 -0.09 -35.85 9.10
N ASN A 443 0.24 -36.82 9.97
CA ASN A 443 0.70 -38.16 9.58
C ASN A 443 -0.32 -39.02 8.80
N ARG A 444 -1.49 -38.49 8.45
CA ARG A 444 -2.56 -39.23 7.74
C ARG A 444 -3.01 -38.65 6.41
N LYS A 445 -2.41 -37.58 5.88
CA LYS A 445 -2.96 -36.94 4.66
C LYS A 445 -1.93 -36.66 3.57
N ALA A 446 -2.26 -37.13 2.37
CA ALA A 446 -1.44 -37.01 1.16
C ALA A 446 -1.62 -35.64 0.50
N GLY A 447 -0.53 -35.13 -0.06
CA GLY A 447 -0.60 -34.08 -1.09
C GLY A 447 -0.81 -34.71 -2.47
N TYR A 448 -1.13 -33.91 -3.48
CA TYR A 448 -1.35 -34.40 -4.84
C TYR A 448 -0.51 -33.63 -5.85
N SER A 449 0.13 -34.36 -6.76
CA SER A 449 0.75 -33.85 -7.99
C SER A 449 -0.02 -34.43 -9.18
N ILE A 450 -0.77 -33.60 -9.89
CA ILE A 450 -1.71 -34.03 -10.93
C ILE A 450 -1.32 -33.41 -12.27
N ARG A 451 -0.95 -34.23 -13.26
CA ARG A 451 -0.69 -33.83 -14.66
C ARG A 451 0.30 -32.67 -14.79
N ASN A 452 1.27 -32.57 -13.88
CA ASN A 452 2.28 -31.51 -13.87
C ASN A 452 3.38 -31.81 -14.89
N LYS A 453 3.89 -30.76 -15.55
CA LYS A 453 4.95 -30.85 -16.55
C LYS A 453 6.22 -30.20 -16.03
N VAL A 454 7.31 -30.95 -16.03
CA VAL A 454 8.63 -30.48 -15.59
C VAL A 454 9.64 -30.84 -16.65
N GLN A 455 10.59 -29.95 -16.89
CA GLN A 455 11.60 -30.16 -17.93
C GLN A 455 12.63 -31.24 -17.55
N ASP A 456 12.97 -31.34 -16.27
CA ASP A 456 13.94 -32.32 -15.74
C ASP A 456 13.39 -32.94 -14.45
N HIS A 457 12.95 -34.18 -14.55
CA HIS A 457 12.40 -34.92 -13.42
C HIS A 457 13.45 -35.23 -12.34
N ASN A 458 14.74 -35.27 -12.67
CA ASN A 458 15.80 -35.57 -11.70
C ASN A 458 16.03 -34.43 -10.70
N LYS A 459 15.54 -33.23 -11.01
CA LYS A 459 15.60 -32.04 -10.14
C LYS A 459 14.27 -31.76 -9.44
N CYS A 460 13.31 -32.68 -9.56
CA CYS A 460 12.07 -32.65 -8.79
C CYS A 460 12.30 -33.32 -7.44
N ASP A 461 11.71 -32.72 -6.41
CA ASP A 461 11.77 -33.24 -5.05
C ASP A 461 10.33 -33.32 -4.54
N ILE A 462 9.86 -34.55 -4.37
CA ILE A 462 8.47 -34.85 -4.05
C ILE A 462 8.49 -35.79 -2.86
N ASP A 463 7.86 -35.38 -1.76
CA ASP A 463 7.72 -36.19 -0.56
C ASP A 463 7.05 -37.53 -0.91
N PRO A 464 7.54 -38.68 -0.41
CA PRO A 464 6.97 -40.00 -0.71
C PRO A 464 5.48 -40.14 -0.38
N ARG A 465 4.91 -39.26 0.46
CA ARG A 465 3.49 -39.22 0.81
C ARG A 465 2.62 -38.49 -0.22
N VAL A 466 3.20 -37.89 -1.26
CA VAL A 466 2.47 -37.21 -2.33
C VAL A 466 2.00 -38.23 -3.35
N ILE A 467 0.71 -38.20 -3.68
CA ILE A 467 0.14 -39.04 -4.74
C ILE A 467 0.37 -38.34 -6.08
N ILE A 468 1.06 -39.03 -6.99
CA ILE A 468 1.30 -38.57 -8.36
C ILE A 468 0.24 -39.18 -9.28
N ILE A 469 -0.46 -38.34 -10.03
CA ILE A 469 -1.45 -38.70 -11.05
C ILE A 469 -0.98 -38.08 -12.36
N ASN A 470 -0.55 -38.89 -13.33
CA ASN A 470 0.06 -38.40 -14.57
C ASN A 470 -0.95 -38.08 -15.67
#